data_AF-J7U8C7-F1
#
_entry.id   AF-J7U8C7-F1
#
_cell.length_a   1.000
_cell.length_b   1.000
_cell.length_c   1.000
_cell.angle_alpha   90.00
_cell.angle_beta   90.00
_cell.angle_gamma   90.00
#
_symmetry.space_group_name_H-M   'P 1'
#
loop_
_entity.id
_entity.type
_entity.pdbx_description
1 polymer ?
#
loop_
_entity_poly.entity_id
_entity_poly.type
_entity_poly.pdbx_seq_one_letter_code
_entity_poly.pdbx_strand_id
1 'polypeptide(L)' 'MQPVSGILKEISNNSDNTDQVSYDLMPLSCAETCDKYHSVISSSESEALLLHVQEQKKKNKFTDCV' A
#
# COMPACT_ATOMS: atom_id res chain seq x y z
N MET A 1 13.31 -3.83 7.94
CA MET A 1 12.03 -3.45 7.32
C MET A 1 11.99 -1.95 7.19
N GLN A 2 11.75 -1.46 5.98
CA GLN A 2 11.52 -0.03 5.71
C GLN A 2 10.16 0.43 6.26
N PRO A 3 10.00 1.72 6.59
CA PRO A 3 8.70 2.26 6.98
C PRO A 3 7.71 2.20 5.81
N VAL A 4 6.41 2.13 6.09
CA VAL A 4 5.35 2.04 5.05
C VAL A 4 5.40 3.18 4.04
N SER A 5 5.83 4.37 4.46
CA SER A 5 6.06 5.50 3.54
C SER A 5 7.20 5.27 2.55
N GLY A 6 8.23 4.52 2.94
CA GLY A 6 9.30 4.08 2.04
C GLY A 6 8.77 3.06 1.03
N ILE A 7 7.99 2.08 1.51
CA ILE A 7 7.38 1.03 0.68
C ILE A 7 6.45 1.64 -0.36
N LEU A 8 5.56 2.56 0.05
CA LEU A 8 4.66 3.28 -0.86
C LEU A 8 5.42 4.10 -1.91
N LYS A 9 6.56 4.69 -1.54
CA LYS A 9 7.41 5.47 -2.43
C LYS A 9 8.16 4.59 -3.43
N GLU A 10 8.58 3.40 -3.02
CA GLU A 10 9.17 2.41 -3.94
C GLU A 10 8.14 1.91 -4.95
N ILE A 11 6.92 1.58 -4.49
CA ILE A 11 5.81 1.17 -5.34
C ILE A 11 5.38 2.28 -6.31
N SER A 12 5.40 3.53 -5.87
CA SER A 12 5.12 4.69 -6.72
C SER A 12 6.26 5.05 -7.67
N ASN A 13 7.33 4.25 -7.73
CA ASN A 13 8.53 4.51 -8.51
C ASN A 13 9.14 5.88 -8.19
N ASN A 14 9.22 6.22 -6.89
CA ASN A 14 9.63 7.50 -6.34
C ASN A 14 8.76 8.71 -6.73
N SER A 15 7.54 8.49 -7.23
CA SER A 15 6.56 9.54 -7.47
C SER A 15 5.87 9.97 -6.17
N ASP A 16 5.48 11.24 -6.06
CA ASP A 16 4.70 11.77 -4.93
C ASP A 16 3.23 11.30 -4.92
N ASN A 17 2.82 10.41 -5.84
CA ASN A 17 1.47 9.84 -5.92
C ASN A 17 1.22 8.68 -4.93
N THR A 18 1.77 8.74 -3.72
CA THR A 18 1.64 7.68 -2.70
C THR A 18 0.20 7.49 -2.20
N ASP A 19 -0.62 8.54 -2.30
CA ASP A 19 -2.06 8.46 -2.00
C ASP A 19 -2.81 7.59 -3.01
N GLN A 20 -2.55 7.75 -4.32
CA GLN A 20 -3.17 6.93 -5.38
C GLN A 20 -2.81 5.45 -5.21
N VAL A 21 -1.54 5.17 -4.91
CA VAL A 21 -1.07 3.80 -4.64
C VAL A 21 -1.82 3.20 -3.45
N SER A 22 -2.07 3.98 -2.40
CA SER A 22 -2.82 3.53 -1.22
C SER A 22 -4.27 3.16 -1.57
N TYR A 23 -4.91 3.90 -2.49
CA TYR A 23 -6.24 3.56 -3.01
C TYR A 23 -6.22 2.32 -3.90
N ASP A 24 -5.23 2.20 -4.78
CA ASP A 24 -5.08 1.05 -5.69
C ASP A 24 -4.78 -0.27 -4.94
N LEU A 25 -4.19 -0.18 -3.74
CA LEU A 25 -3.92 -1.31 -2.85
C LEU A 25 -5.14 -1.73 -2.02
N MET A 26 -6.12 -0.84 -1.83
CA MET A 26 -7.30 -1.07 -0.98
C MET A 26 -8.20 -2.24 -1.43
N PRO A 27 -8.43 -2.49 -2.73
CA PRO A 27 -9.18 -3.67 -3.17
C PRO A 27 -8.33 -4.96 -3.21
N LEU A 28 -7.01 -4.87 -3.12
CA LEU A 28 -6.11 -6.02 -3.30
C LEU A 28 -5.94 -6.83 -2.02
N SER A 29 -5.82 -8.14 -2.17
CA SER A 29 -5.37 -9.05 -1.11
C SER A 29 -3.84 -9.02 -0.94
N CYS A 30 -3.34 -9.63 0.15
CA CYS A 30 -1.90 -9.80 0.38
C CYS A 30 -1.22 -10.54 -0.78
N ALA A 31 -1.88 -11.59 -1.30
CA ALA A 31 -1.38 -12.39 -2.41
C ALA A 31 -1.29 -11.55 -3.70
N GLU A 32 -2.33 -10.79 -4.03
CA GLU A 32 -2.34 -9.93 -5.22
C GLU A 32 -1.33 -8.78 -5.12
N THR A 33 -1.16 -8.21 -3.92
CA THR A 33 -0.17 -7.16 -3.65
C THR A 33 1.25 -7.72 -3.79
N CYS A 34 1.50 -8.92 -3.25
CA CYS A 34 2.76 -9.63 -3.45
C CYS A 34 2.98 -9.89 -4.94
N ASP A 35 2.05 -10.51 -5.66
CA ASP A 35 2.23 -10.83 -7.08
C ASP A 35 2.50 -9.58 -7.92
N LYS A 36 1.81 -8.47 -7.65
CA LYS A 36 1.95 -7.21 -8.39
C LYS A 36 3.27 -6.49 -8.09
N TYR A 37 3.76 -6.56 -6.86
CA TYR A 37 4.92 -5.79 -6.41
C TYR A 37 6.11 -6.63 -5.94
N HIS A 38 6.13 -7.95 -6.13
CA HIS A 38 7.21 -8.86 -5.68
C HIS A 38 8.59 -8.48 -6.22
N SER A 39 8.64 -7.81 -7.37
CA SER A 39 9.88 -7.32 -7.97
C SER A 39 10.41 -6.03 -7.32
N VAL A 40 9.59 -5.37 -6.51
CA VAL A 40 9.86 -4.07 -5.86
C VAL A 40 9.93 -4.24 -4.34
N ILE A 41 9.04 -5.01 -3.75
CA ILE A 41 8.91 -5.19 -2.30
C ILE A 41 8.92 -6.68 -1.93
N SER A 42 9.43 -6.99 -0.75
CA SER A 42 9.38 -8.34 -0.16
C SER A 42 7.98 -8.71 0.33
N SER A 43 7.71 -10.00 0.51
CA SER A 43 6.44 -10.50 1.07
C SER A 43 6.12 -9.89 2.43
N SER A 44 7.13 -9.71 3.27
CA SER A 44 7.05 -9.03 4.57
C SER A 44 6.65 -7.54 4.46
N GLU A 45 7.11 -6.85 3.42
CA GLU A 45 6.76 -5.45 3.17
C GLU A 45 5.34 -5.33 2.60
N SER A 46 4.93 -6.29 1.77
CA SER A 46 3.54 -6.40 1.30
C SER A 46 2.55 -6.61 2.46
N GLU A 47 2.90 -7.46 3.43
CA GLU A 47 2.07 -7.68 4.62
C GLU A 47 1.95 -6.41 5.49
N ALA A 48 3.07 -5.72 5.73
CA ALA A 48 3.08 -4.45 6.47
C ALA A 48 2.26 -3.35 5.76
N LEU A 49 2.34 -3.29 4.44
CA LEU A 49 1.58 -2.37 3.60
C LEU A 49 0.08 -2.65 3.66
N LEU A 50 -0.33 -3.93 3.57
CA LEU A 50 -1.72 -4.33 3.64
C LEU A 50 -2.34 -4.00 5.01
N LEU A 51 -1.60 -4.26 6.09
CA LEU A 51 -2.01 -3.89 7.46
C LEU A 51 -2.24 -2.38 7.56
N HIS A 52 -1.33 -1.58 7.02
CA HIS A 52 -1.49 -0.13 7.00
C HIS A 52 -2.75 0.32 6.26
N VAL A 53 -2.99 -0.20 5.06
CA VAL A 53 -4.19 0.13 4.26
C VAL A 53 -5.47 -0.27 4.99
N GLN A 54 -5.49 -1.45 5.63
CA GLN A 54 -6.61 -1.88 6.45
C GLN A 54 -6.85 -1.00 7.68
N GLU A 55 -5.79 -0.53 8.34
CA GLU A 55 -5.91 0.42 9.45
C GLU A 55 -6.46 1.78 8.99
N GLN A 56 -6.01 2.28 7.84
CA GLN A 56 -6.54 3.52 7.26
C GLN A 56 -8.01 3.37 6.85
N LYS A 57 -8.40 2.19 6.31
CA LYS A 57 -9.81 1.83 6.05
C LYS A 57 -10.66 1.86 7.32
N LYS A 58 -10.17 1.27 8.42
CA LYS A 58 -10.86 1.30 9.73
C LYS A 58 -10.98 2.71 10.32
N LYS A 59 -10.00 3.59 10.04
CA LYS A 59 -9.99 4.98 10.51
C LYS A 59 -10.90 5.91 9.70
N ASN A 60 -11.65 5.40 8.72
CA ASN A 60 -12.58 6.18 7.88
C ASN A 60 -11.91 7.37 7.16
N LYS A 61 -10.58 7.32 6.96
CA LYS A 61 -9.82 8.39 6.30
C LYS A 61 -10.04 8.46 4.78
N PHE A 62 -10.69 7.46 4.21
CA PHE A 62 -10.95 7.33 2.77
C PHE A 62 -12.41 7.61 2.37
N THR A 63 -13.30 7.92 3.32
CA THR A 63 -14.73 8.18 3.06
C THR A 63 -15.05 9.65 2.75
N ASP A 64 -14.06 10.53 2.65
CA ASP A 64 -14.25 11.94 2.24
C ASP A 64 -14.12 12.14 0.70
N CYS A 65 -14.38 11.08 -0.08
CA CYS A 65 -14.67 11.19 -1.51
C CYS A 65 -16.13 10.80 -1.73
N VAL A 66 -17.03 11.76 -1.50
CA VAL A 66 -18.43 11.72 -1.96
C VAL A 66 -18.62 12.80 -3.01
#